data_AF-A0A1F9M0R6-F1
#
_entry.id   AF-A0A1F9M0R6-F1
#
_cell.length_a   1.000
_cell.length_b   1.000
_cell.length_c   1.000
_cell.angle_alpha   90.00
_cell.angle_beta   90.00
_cell.angle_gamma   90.00
#
_symmetry.space_group_name_H-M   'P 1'
#
loop_
_entity.id
_entity.type
_entity.pdbx_description
1 polymer ?
#
loop_
_entity_poly.entity_id
_entity_poly.type
_entity_poly.pdbx_seq_one_letter_code
_entity_poly.pdbx_strand_id
1 'polypeptide(L)'
;MDKFMERFTLRTRIGIGVILAMLGTMAALAAPFLLENRELIEREEQERAEAQYNNMLTSLRGKAAAAADMASLIAQSGEAQTAMESHDRERLNSMYQSAFQQLKQAQGFKQIHFHGPDNTTIFRVHNPDHYDDDETTTRLDVVKTNQSKKPVFGLSLGKTGIGIRGIVPVFRQERHLGAVEVGRDFDINIVNGFKENYGVDSIFHLQDGTGFKTYSGTTNTTLTAKELSIVIVGKPLLRRIADQGGHSLLYARAISDSLGKPIGVIELKMSNEKNMAALRRMYLAVAVAVALAASFVGVLLIILARKVVRPFNTVVNGVYDGAQQVASASGQVATGGQELAEGATEQAASLEEISASLDVIASMTKHNADNAKVADNMMRQTGTKIRQANDTISKLTISMQAITAAGKETTKVIKTIDAIAFQTNLLALNAAVEAARAGEAGAGFAVVADEVRNLAMRAAEAARDTAKLIEGTVRQMDEGTELVNRTNNAFAEVALSTAKVVTLVVEIATASGEQAQEIGHLNKAMGEMDEVVQHTAANAEESAAAAEELSAMAAQMDEYGRELVALINGRAKTKANRPILKRQAARPSTQRSLLVLKDTF
;
A
#
# COMPACT_ATOMS: atom_id res chain seq x y z
N MET A 1 -17.15 10.35 12.74
CA MET A 1 -16.28 10.96 11.70
C MET A 1 -15.69 9.89 10.78
N ASP A 2 -15.15 8.78 11.32
CA ASP A 2 -14.43 7.76 10.51
C ASP A 2 -15.25 7.09 9.39
N LYS A 3 -16.49 6.66 9.66
CA LYS A 3 -17.37 6.09 8.62
C LYS A 3 -17.72 7.06 7.49
N PHE A 4 -17.68 8.37 7.74
CA PHE A 4 -17.93 9.41 6.74
C PHE A 4 -16.67 9.67 5.90
N MET A 5 -15.50 9.72 6.56
CA MET A 5 -14.20 9.87 5.90
C MET A 5 -13.89 8.67 5.00
N GLU A 6 -14.35 7.46 5.34
CA GLU A 6 -14.11 6.24 4.57
C GLU A 6 -14.48 6.30 3.08
N ARG A 7 -15.47 7.13 2.72
CA ARG A 7 -15.97 7.27 1.33
C ARG A 7 -15.08 8.12 0.44
N PHE A 8 -14.21 8.92 1.04
CA PHE A 8 -13.39 9.91 0.36
C PHE A 8 -12.00 9.37 0.06
N THR A 9 -11.45 9.73 -1.11
CA THR A 9 -10.08 9.39 -1.53
C THR A 9 -9.06 9.93 -0.52
N LEU A 10 -7.88 9.32 -0.44
CA LEU A 10 -6.81 9.81 0.44
C LEU A 10 -6.49 11.28 0.19
N ARG A 11 -6.50 11.71 -1.09
CA ARG A 11 -6.36 13.11 -1.49
C ARG A 11 -7.43 14.01 -0.87
N THR A 12 -8.68 13.53 -0.84
CA THR A 12 -9.81 14.30 -0.30
C THR A 12 -9.76 14.34 1.23
N ARG A 13 -9.37 13.27 1.91
CA ARG A 13 -9.22 13.26 3.37
C ARG A 13 -8.14 14.22 3.86
N ILE A 14 -6.95 14.13 3.24
CA ILE A 14 -5.84 15.06 3.51
C ILE A 14 -6.27 16.48 3.16
N GLY A 15 -6.95 16.67 2.03
CA GLY A 15 -7.48 17.97 1.61
C GLY A 15 -8.43 18.60 2.61
N ILE A 16 -9.42 17.85 3.10
CA ILE A 16 -10.36 18.32 4.12
C ILE A 16 -9.63 18.68 5.41
N GLY A 17 -8.69 17.84 5.87
CA GLY A 17 -7.92 18.10 7.09
C GLY A 17 -7.09 19.38 7.01
N VAL A 18 -6.36 19.58 5.90
CA VAL A 18 -5.55 20.78 5.67
C VAL A 18 -6.43 22.03 5.55
N ILE A 19 -7.56 21.95 4.83
CA ILE A 19 -8.51 23.07 4.69
C ILE A 19 -9.10 23.45 6.04
N LEU A 20 -9.56 22.48 6.84
CA LEU A 20 -10.14 22.75 8.16
C LEU A 20 -9.11 23.34 9.13
N ALA A 21 -7.89 22.81 9.15
CA ALA A 21 -6.81 23.35 9.98
C ALA A 21 -6.45 24.79 9.57
N MET A 22 -6.40 25.08 8.27
CA MET A 22 -6.17 26.45 7.78
C MET A 22 -7.33 27.39 8.12
N LEU A 23 -8.57 26.97 7.89
CA LEU A 23 -9.75 27.78 8.24
C LEU A 23 -9.78 28.08 9.74
N GLY A 24 -9.45 27.09 10.58
CA GLY A 24 -9.38 27.25 12.03
C GLY A 24 -8.29 28.23 12.45
N THR A 25 -7.07 28.08 11.94
CA THR A 25 -5.95 29.00 12.24
C THR A 25 -6.22 30.41 11.72
N MET A 26 -6.78 30.54 10.53
CA MET A 26 -7.11 31.83 9.93
C MET A 26 -8.24 32.53 10.69
N ALA A 27 -9.27 31.80 11.13
CA ALA A 27 -10.30 32.35 12.00
C ALA A 27 -9.71 32.78 13.36
N ALA A 28 -8.83 31.97 13.94
CA ALA A 28 -8.18 32.26 15.22
C ALA A 28 -7.25 33.49 15.18
N LEU A 29 -6.66 33.82 14.03
CA LEU A 29 -5.82 35.01 13.86
C LEU A 29 -6.60 36.23 13.38
N ALA A 30 -7.50 36.08 12.40
CA ALA A 30 -8.21 37.20 11.80
C ALA A 30 -9.32 37.75 12.71
N ALA A 31 -10.03 36.90 13.44
CA ALA A 31 -11.12 37.35 14.32
C ALA A 31 -10.63 38.28 15.45
N PRO A 32 -9.63 37.93 16.27
CA PRO A 32 -9.16 38.84 17.32
C PRO A 32 -8.54 40.11 16.73
N PHE A 33 -7.76 39.99 15.65
CA PHE A 33 -7.17 41.15 14.97
C PHE A 33 -8.23 42.15 14.48
N LEU A 34 -9.32 41.67 13.87
CA LEU A 34 -10.41 42.53 13.40
C LEU A 34 -11.19 43.15 14.57
N LEU A 35 -11.42 42.39 15.64
CA LEU A 35 -12.14 42.87 16.83
C LEU A 35 -11.33 43.96 17.56
N GLU A 36 -10.04 43.71 17.81
CA GLU A 36 -9.14 44.63 18.50
C GLU A 36 -8.99 45.97 17.75
N ASN A 37 -8.73 45.92 16.45
CA ASN A 37 -8.60 47.14 15.64
C ASN A 37 -9.92 47.89 15.48
N ARG A 38 -11.06 47.19 15.43
CA ARG A 38 -12.38 47.82 15.41
C ARG A 38 -12.64 48.55 16.73
N GLU A 39 -12.34 47.91 17.85
CA GLU A 39 -12.52 48.50 19.17
C GLU A 39 -11.61 49.72 19.36
N LEU A 40 -10.37 49.67 18.87
CA LEU A 40 -9.45 50.81 18.90
C LEU A 40 -10.01 52.03 18.14
N ILE A 41 -10.61 51.81 16.97
CA ILE A 41 -11.23 52.89 16.17
C ILE A 41 -12.50 53.42 16.86
N GLU A 42 -13.33 52.55 17.42
CA GLU A 42 -14.54 52.96 18.16
C GLU A 42 -14.17 53.79 19.41
N ARG A 43 -13.09 53.44 20.11
CA ARG A 43 -12.56 54.23 21.24
C ARG A 43 -12.06 55.60 20.80
N GLU A 44 -11.27 55.68 19.71
CA GLU A 44 -10.80 56.97 19.18
C GLU A 44 -11.97 57.87 18.76
N GLU A 45 -12.98 57.30 18.10
CA GLU A 45 -14.19 58.03 17.70
C GLU A 45 -14.92 58.61 18.90
N GLN A 46 -15.06 57.84 19.98
CA GLN A 46 -15.71 58.28 21.20
C GLN A 46 -14.91 59.38 21.91
N GLU A 47 -13.60 59.19 22.10
CA GLU A 47 -12.72 60.17 22.74
C GLU A 47 -12.71 61.49 21.95
N ARG A 48 -12.60 61.43 20.62
CA ARG A 48 -12.64 62.62 19.75
C ARG A 48 -13.98 63.33 19.84
N ALA A 49 -15.08 62.59 19.84
CA ALA A 49 -16.41 63.17 19.94
C ALA A 49 -16.66 63.86 21.28
N GLU A 50 -16.25 63.23 22.38
CA GLU A 50 -16.31 63.83 23.73
C GLU A 50 -15.42 65.06 23.85
N ALA A 51 -14.22 65.04 23.27
CA ALA A 51 -13.33 66.20 23.25
C ALA A 51 -13.99 67.41 22.56
N GLN A 52 -14.64 67.20 21.41
CA GLN A 52 -15.33 68.30 20.70
C GLN A 52 -16.54 68.83 21.48
N TYR A 53 -17.29 67.96 22.14
CA TYR A 53 -18.37 68.40 23.03
C TYR A 53 -17.86 69.23 24.21
N ASN A 54 -16.76 68.79 24.84
CA ASN A 54 -16.14 69.54 25.93
C ASN A 54 -15.57 70.89 25.45
N ASN A 55 -15.03 70.96 24.22
CA ASN A 55 -14.62 72.23 23.61
C ASN A 55 -15.81 73.19 23.45
N MET A 56 -16.96 72.69 22.96
CA MET A 56 -18.19 73.49 22.85
C MET A 56 -18.64 73.99 24.22
N LEU A 57 -18.72 73.12 25.22
CA LEU A 57 -19.12 73.49 26.58
C LEU A 57 -18.17 74.51 27.21
N THR A 58 -16.87 74.35 26.99
CA THR A 58 -15.84 75.29 27.47
C THR A 58 -15.99 76.65 26.78
N SER A 59 -16.25 76.68 25.49
CA SER A 59 -16.54 77.92 24.73
C SER A 59 -17.78 78.65 25.25
N LEU A 60 -18.85 77.91 25.59
CA LEU A 60 -20.06 78.48 26.18
C LEU A 60 -19.84 78.99 27.61
N ARG A 61 -19.14 78.20 28.44
CA ARG A 61 -18.77 78.60 29.80
C ARG A 61 -17.86 79.81 29.83
N GLY A 62 -16.89 79.90 28.91
CA GLY A 62 -16.02 81.08 28.79
C GLY A 62 -16.81 82.35 28.46
N LYS A 63 -17.79 82.26 27.57
CA LYS A 63 -18.71 83.38 27.27
C LYS A 63 -19.60 83.75 28.46
N ALA A 64 -20.04 82.77 29.25
CA ALA A 64 -20.82 82.99 30.47
C ALA A 64 -19.98 83.62 31.58
N ALA A 65 -18.74 83.17 31.76
CA ALA A 65 -17.79 83.73 32.71
C ALA A 65 -17.49 85.20 32.37
N ALA A 66 -17.25 85.52 31.10
CA ALA A 66 -17.08 86.91 30.66
C ALA A 66 -18.31 87.79 30.96
N ALA A 67 -19.52 87.23 30.90
CA ALA A 67 -20.73 87.94 31.32
C ALA A 67 -20.78 88.14 32.85
N ALA A 68 -20.36 87.14 33.63
CA ALA A 68 -20.29 87.24 35.09
C ALA A 68 -19.23 88.24 35.55
N ASP A 69 -18.05 88.25 34.92
CA ASP A 69 -16.99 89.23 35.21
C ASP A 69 -17.50 90.64 34.98
N MET A 70 -18.23 90.86 33.89
CA MET A 70 -18.86 92.14 33.59
C MET A 70 -19.94 92.52 34.61
N ALA A 71 -20.80 91.58 34.99
CA ALA A 71 -21.79 91.80 36.04
C ALA A 71 -21.14 92.13 37.39
N SER A 72 -19.99 91.52 37.69
CA SER A 72 -19.20 91.77 38.91
C SER A 72 -18.64 93.19 38.95
N LEU A 73 -18.13 93.71 37.83
CA LEU A 73 -17.68 95.10 37.73
C LEU A 73 -18.82 96.09 38.03
N ILE A 74 -20.02 95.80 37.54
CA ILE A 74 -21.22 96.62 37.80
C ILE A 74 -21.64 96.48 39.27
N ALA A 75 -21.67 95.27 39.81
CA ALA A 75 -22.05 94.97 41.20
C ALA A 75 -21.14 95.64 42.24
N GLN A 76 -19.86 95.87 41.89
CA GLN A 76 -18.87 96.53 42.75
C GLN A 76 -18.86 98.06 42.62
N SER A 77 -19.61 98.63 41.67
CA SER A 77 -19.73 100.08 41.54
C SER A 77 -20.54 100.66 42.70
N GLY A 78 -19.91 101.49 43.53
CA GLY A 78 -20.56 102.13 44.68
C GLY A 78 -21.78 102.99 44.29
N GLU A 79 -21.76 103.55 43.08
CA GLU A 79 -22.89 104.30 42.52
C GLU A 79 -24.04 103.36 42.12
N ALA A 80 -23.74 102.18 41.55
CA ALA A 80 -24.75 101.17 41.22
C ALA A 80 -25.40 100.61 42.49
N GLN A 81 -24.59 100.33 43.50
CA GLN A 81 -25.06 99.88 44.82
C GLN A 81 -25.99 100.92 45.45
N THR A 82 -25.60 102.20 45.41
CA THR A 82 -26.44 103.29 45.94
C THR A 82 -27.77 103.38 45.19
N ALA A 83 -27.73 103.31 43.86
CA ALA A 83 -28.94 103.41 43.04
C ALA A 83 -29.86 102.19 43.19
N MET A 84 -29.33 100.98 43.35
CA MET A 84 -30.14 99.80 43.67
C MET A 84 -30.76 99.88 45.06
N GLU A 85 -30.02 100.36 46.06
CA GLU A 85 -30.51 100.53 47.43
C GLU A 85 -31.68 101.52 47.51
N SER A 86 -31.62 102.64 46.79
CA SER A 86 -32.69 103.63 46.72
C SER A 86 -33.75 103.35 45.64
N HIS A 87 -33.62 102.26 44.89
CA HIS A 87 -34.45 101.95 43.71
C HIS A 87 -34.49 103.10 42.67
N ASP A 88 -33.38 103.82 42.52
CA ASP A 88 -33.23 104.98 41.63
C ASP A 88 -32.95 104.53 40.19
N ARG A 89 -34.03 104.34 39.44
CA ARG A 89 -34.01 103.85 38.05
C ARG A 89 -33.42 104.86 37.08
N GLU A 90 -33.70 106.14 37.25
CA GLU A 90 -33.15 107.20 36.37
C GLU A 90 -31.63 107.24 36.48
N ARG A 91 -31.10 107.04 37.70
CA ARG A 91 -29.67 106.95 37.94
C ARG A 91 -29.06 105.69 37.32
N LEU A 92 -29.67 104.51 37.48
CA LEU A 92 -29.19 103.29 36.80
C LEU A 92 -29.23 103.43 35.26
N ASN A 93 -30.25 104.08 34.71
CA ASN A 93 -30.37 104.33 33.28
C ASN A 93 -29.26 105.26 32.77
N SER A 94 -29.05 106.42 33.40
CA SER A 94 -28.02 107.38 32.99
C SER A 94 -26.60 106.80 33.04
N MET A 95 -26.33 105.92 34.01
CA MET A 95 -25.02 105.25 34.14
C MET A 95 -24.76 104.22 33.05
N TYR A 96 -25.73 103.35 32.77
CA TYR A 96 -25.49 102.12 32.01
C TYR A 96 -26.02 102.14 30.58
N GLN A 97 -26.90 103.07 30.20
CA GLN A 97 -27.52 103.08 28.87
C GLN A 97 -26.48 103.25 27.75
N SER A 98 -25.54 104.20 27.89
CA SER A 98 -24.50 104.45 26.88
C SER A 98 -23.51 103.27 26.77
N ALA A 99 -23.02 102.78 27.91
CA ALA A 99 -22.12 101.62 27.97
C ALA A 99 -22.79 100.35 27.38
N PHE A 100 -24.07 100.15 27.66
CA PHE A 100 -24.83 99.02 27.12
C PHE A 100 -24.93 99.06 25.59
N GLN A 101 -25.13 100.24 24.97
CA GLN A 101 -25.15 100.34 23.50
C GLN A 101 -23.81 99.95 22.86
N GLN A 102 -22.68 100.30 23.49
CA GLN A 102 -21.35 99.90 23.01
C GLN A 102 -21.12 98.38 23.16
N LEU A 103 -21.51 97.81 24.30
CA LEU A 103 -21.38 96.36 24.56
C LEU A 103 -22.26 95.53 23.63
N LYS A 104 -23.42 96.07 23.25
CA LYS A 104 -24.32 95.49 22.27
C LYS A 104 -23.73 95.43 20.87
N GLN A 105 -22.93 96.42 20.47
CA GLN A 105 -22.29 96.48 19.15
C GLN A 105 -20.96 95.69 19.09
N ALA A 106 -20.12 95.77 20.12
CA ALA A 106 -18.74 95.24 20.05
C ALA A 106 -18.58 93.80 20.58
N GLN A 107 -19.37 93.38 21.56
CA GLN A 107 -19.15 92.13 22.32
C GLN A 107 -20.38 91.22 22.37
N GLY A 108 -21.47 91.61 21.68
CA GLY A 108 -22.69 90.82 21.53
C GLY A 108 -23.56 90.74 22.79
N PHE A 109 -23.36 91.60 23.79
CA PHE A 109 -24.20 91.63 24.97
C PHE A 109 -25.58 92.22 24.65
N LYS A 110 -26.64 91.60 25.17
CA LYS A 110 -28.03 91.92 24.84
C LYS A 110 -28.86 92.34 26.04
N GLN A 111 -28.35 92.15 27.25
CA GLN A 111 -29.01 92.66 28.44
C GLN A 111 -28.05 92.98 29.58
N ILE A 112 -28.43 94.03 30.31
CA ILE A 112 -28.03 94.30 31.69
C ILE A 112 -29.34 94.46 32.47
N HIS A 113 -29.44 93.78 33.62
CA HIS A 113 -30.65 93.68 34.41
C HIS A 113 -30.30 93.71 35.90
N PHE A 114 -30.92 94.62 36.64
CA PHE A 114 -30.77 94.80 38.07
C PHE A 114 -31.98 94.20 38.78
N HIS A 115 -31.72 93.27 39.68
CA HIS A 115 -32.70 92.52 40.45
C HIS A 115 -32.60 92.90 41.93
N GLY A 116 -33.75 93.03 42.59
CA GLY A 116 -33.82 93.25 44.04
C GLY A 116 -33.56 91.98 44.84
N PRO A 117 -33.36 92.09 46.16
CA PRO A 117 -33.08 90.95 47.04
C PRO A 117 -34.30 90.03 47.21
N ASP A 118 -35.50 90.51 46.89
CA ASP A 118 -36.77 89.80 46.83
C ASP A 118 -37.07 89.17 45.45
N ASN A 119 -36.11 89.23 44.52
CA ASN A 119 -36.22 88.78 43.13
C ASN A 119 -37.19 89.60 42.27
N THR A 120 -37.51 90.83 42.68
CA THR A 120 -38.23 91.78 41.81
C THR A 120 -37.27 92.49 40.86
N THR A 121 -37.77 92.87 39.68
CA THR A 121 -36.99 93.66 38.72
C THR A 121 -36.87 95.10 39.20
N ILE A 122 -35.66 95.55 39.58
CA ILE A 122 -35.41 96.98 39.88
C ILE A 122 -35.37 97.78 38.58
N PHE A 123 -34.54 97.35 37.63
CA PHE A 123 -34.34 98.05 36.35
C PHE A 123 -33.73 97.16 35.26
N ARG A 124 -34.21 97.31 34.02
CA ARG A 124 -33.66 96.66 32.83
C ARG A 124 -33.09 97.72 31.89
N VAL A 125 -31.77 97.79 31.76
CA VAL A 125 -31.12 98.74 30.84
C VAL A 125 -31.56 98.49 29.39
N HIS A 126 -31.80 97.23 29.06
CA HIS A 126 -32.20 96.80 27.72
C HIS A 126 -33.69 96.96 27.43
N ASN A 127 -34.53 97.19 28.45
CA ASN A 127 -35.97 97.43 28.33
C ASN A 127 -36.46 98.32 29.49
N PRO A 128 -36.17 99.64 29.47
CA PRO A 128 -36.36 100.53 30.62
C PRO A 128 -37.80 100.65 31.13
N ASP A 129 -38.78 100.39 30.27
CA ASP A 129 -40.20 100.57 30.56
C ASP A 129 -40.84 99.43 31.37
N HIS A 130 -40.09 98.36 31.66
CA HIS A 130 -40.59 97.18 32.39
C HIS A 130 -39.79 96.96 33.69
N TYR A 131 -40.47 97.11 34.82
CA TYR A 131 -39.92 97.02 36.17
C TYR A 131 -40.96 96.49 37.16
N ASP A 132 -40.54 96.15 38.38
CA ASP A 132 -41.36 95.56 39.45
C ASP A 132 -41.98 94.19 39.12
N ASP A 133 -41.54 93.55 38.03
CA ASP A 133 -41.88 92.17 37.71
C ASP A 133 -41.30 91.23 38.78
N ASP A 134 -42.14 90.36 39.36
CA ASP A 134 -41.69 89.26 40.21
C ASP A 134 -41.12 88.12 39.35
N GLU A 135 -39.82 87.88 39.49
CA GLU A 135 -39.09 86.87 38.72
C GLU A 135 -38.89 85.56 39.49
N THR A 136 -39.51 85.40 40.67
CA THR A 136 -39.32 84.25 41.56
C THR A 136 -39.65 82.91 40.89
N THR A 137 -40.60 82.87 39.96
CA THR A 137 -41.01 81.64 39.25
C THR A 137 -40.36 81.50 37.87
N THR A 138 -39.90 82.59 37.27
CA THR A 138 -39.43 82.64 35.88
C THR A 138 -37.92 82.66 35.76
N ARG A 139 -37.18 83.10 36.80
CA ARG A 139 -35.72 83.25 36.79
C ARG A 139 -35.08 82.60 37.99
N LEU A 140 -35.11 81.27 38.00
CA LEU A 140 -34.54 80.45 39.07
C LEU A 140 -33.03 80.66 39.27
N ASP A 141 -32.33 81.11 38.24
CA ASP A 141 -30.91 81.48 38.27
C ASP A 141 -30.66 82.78 39.08
N VAL A 142 -31.54 83.76 38.96
CA VAL A 142 -31.56 84.98 39.79
C VAL A 142 -31.88 84.62 41.24
N VAL A 143 -32.93 83.83 41.46
CA VAL A 143 -33.34 83.36 42.80
C VAL A 143 -32.19 82.65 43.50
N LYS A 144 -31.53 81.72 42.81
CA LYS A 144 -30.37 81.01 43.35
C LYS A 144 -29.23 81.96 43.67
N THR A 145 -28.96 82.96 42.83
CA THR A 145 -27.90 83.94 43.08
C THR A 145 -28.18 84.74 44.35
N ASN A 146 -29.40 85.27 44.48
CA ASN A 146 -29.83 86.06 45.63
C ASN A 146 -29.85 85.25 46.94
N GLN A 147 -30.30 83.99 46.89
CA GLN A 147 -30.33 83.10 48.06
C GLN A 147 -28.93 82.61 48.47
N SER A 148 -28.15 82.13 47.50
CA SER A 148 -26.84 81.54 47.76
C SER A 148 -25.75 82.58 47.98
N LYS A 149 -25.99 83.84 47.59
CA LYS A 149 -25.03 84.94 47.65
C LYS A 149 -23.75 84.64 46.87
N LYS A 150 -23.86 83.81 45.82
CA LYS A 150 -22.75 83.42 44.96
C LYS A 150 -23.10 83.68 43.49
N PRO A 151 -22.12 84.04 42.65
CA PRO A 151 -22.34 84.16 41.21
C PRO A 151 -22.90 82.88 40.59
N VAL A 152 -23.87 83.03 39.70
CA VAL A 152 -24.39 81.96 38.84
C VAL A 152 -24.20 82.40 37.39
N PHE A 153 -23.53 81.56 36.60
CA PHE A 153 -23.31 81.84 35.19
C PHE A 153 -23.39 80.58 34.35
N GLY A 154 -23.90 80.73 33.13
CA GLY A 154 -24.07 79.63 32.19
C GLY A 154 -25.18 79.94 31.20
N LEU A 155 -25.78 78.89 30.65
CA LEU A 155 -26.99 79.02 29.87
C LEU A 155 -28.18 79.26 30.80
N SER A 156 -29.11 80.09 30.36
CA SER A 156 -30.34 80.39 31.09
C SER A 156 -31.50 80.44 30.10
N LEU A 157 -32.62 79.82 30.49
CA LEU A 157 -33.84 79.78 29.70
C LEU A 157 -34.74 80.93 30.13
N GLY A 158 -34.90 81.93 29.26
CA GLY A 158 -35.81 83.05 29.45
C GLY A 158 -37.08 82.94 28.61
N LYS A 159 -37.99 83.91 28.77
CA LYS A 159 -39.27 83.97 28.02
C LYS A 159 -39.08 84.05 26.49
N THR A 160 -37.98 84.65 26.03
CA THR A 160 -37.69 84.89 24.60
C THR A 160 -36.70 83.89 23.99
N GLY A 161 -36.18 82.94 24.78
CA GLY A 161 -35.21 81.95 24.33
C GLY A 161 -34.05 81.75 25.31
N ILE A 162 -32.95 81.18 24.80
CA ILE A 162 -31.78 80.83 25.60
C ILE A 162 -30.80 81.98 25.57
N GLY A 163 -30.35 82.41 26.75
CA GLY A 163 -29.26 83.37 26.90
C GLY A 163 -28.05 82.73 27.56
N ILE A 164 -26.87 83.24 27.24
CA ILE A 164 -25.66 83.03 28.04
C ILE A 164 -25.57 84.19 29.02
N ARG A 165 -25.76 83.90 30.31
CA ARG A 165 -25.91 84.90 31.37
C ARG A 165 -24.86 84.72 32.46
N GLY A 166 -24.47 85.83 33.07
CA GLY A 166 -23.72 85.87 34.32
C GLY A 166 -24.45 86.77 35.30
N ILE A 167 -24.79 86.22 36.46
CA ILE A 167 -25.58 86.87 37.50
C ILE A 167 -24.70 86.91 38.75
N VAL A 168 -24.50 88.11 39.30
CA VAL A 168 -23.60 88.36 40.42
C VAL A 168 -24.35 89.12 41.51
N PRO A 169 -24.28 88.67 42.78
CA PRO A 169 -24.93 89.36 43.89
C PRO A 169 -24.24 90.70 44.20
N VAL A 170 -25.04 91.66 44.65
CA VAL A 170 -24.62 93.03 44.99
C VAL A 170 -24.67 93.22 46.49
N PHE A 171 -23.60 93.77 47.06
CA PHE A 171 -23.51 94.05 48.49
C PHE A 171 -23.08 95.49 48.74
N ARG A 172 -23.56 96.07 49.83
CA ARG A 172 -23.03 97.32 50.40
C ARG A 172 -22.95 97.17 51.91
N GLN A 173 -21.75 97.32 52.48
CA GLN A 173 -21.51 97.15 53.92
C GLN A 173 -22.15 95.86 54.47
N GLU A 174 -21.87 94.70 53.83
CA GLU A 174 -22.43 93.37 54.15
C GLU A 174 -23.95 93.20 53.95
N ARG A 175 -24.68 94.25 53.58
CA ARG A 175 -26.11 94.16 53.23
C ARG A 175 -26.28 93.73 51.78
N HIS A 176 -27.05 92.66 51.55
CA HIS A 176 -27.40 92.18 50.22
C HIS A 176 -28.46 93.08 49.58
N LEU A 177 -28.13 93.65 48.42
CA LEU A 177 -29.00 94.59 47.71
C LEU A 177 -29.70 93.95 46.50
N GLY A 178 -29.50 92.65 46.26
CA GLY A 178 -30.00 91.92 45.10
C GLY A 178 -28.87 91.50 44.17
N ALA A 179 -29.13 91.42 42.87
CA ALA A 179 -28.17 90.91 41.90
C ALA A 179 -28.13 91.71 40.60
N VAL A 180 -26.97 91.75 39.96
CA VAL A 180 -26.80 92.24 38.59
C VAL A 180 -26.65 91.06 37.67
N GLU A 181 -27.41 91.08 36.59
CA GLU A 181 -27.30 90.15 35.49
C GLU A 181 -26.77 90.88 34.25
N VAL A 182 -25.78 90.27 33.61
CA VAL A 182 -25.34 90.63 32.27
C VAL A 182 -25.46 89.40 31.38
N GLY A 183 -25.90 89.60 30.15
CA GLY A 183 -26.16 88.48 29.27
C GLY A 183 -26.07 88.79 27.79
N ARG A 184 -25.85 87.74 27.02
CA ARG A 184 -25.97 87.70 25.55
C ARG A 184 -26.95 86.62 25.15
N ASP A 185 -27.49 86.72 23.95
CA ASP A 185 -28.38 85.68 23.42
C ASP A 185 -27.55 84.51 22.91
N PHE A 186 -28.13 83.31 22.96
CA PHE A 186 -27.56 82.17 22.26
C PHE A 186 -28.02 82.24 20.80
N ASP A 187 -27.13 82.65 19.89
CA ASP A 187 -27.46 82.88 18.49
C ASP A 187 -26.67 81.96 17.53
N ILE A 188 -26.88 82.16 16.23
CA ILE A 188 -26.19 81.42 15.16
C ILE A 188 -24.68 81.65 15.14
N ASN A 189 -24.20 82.80 15.65
CA ASN A 189 -22.78 83.13 15.64
C ASN A 189 -21.96 82.20 16.55
N ILE A 190 -22.59 81.66 17.59
CA ILE A 190 -21.95 80.69 18.49
C ILE A 190 -21.63 79.38 17.77
N VAL A 191 -22.59 78.82 17.04
CA VAL A 191 -22.39 77.56 16.31
C VAL A 191 -21.53 77.76 15.06
N ASN A 192 -21.64 78.92 14.39
CA ASN A 192 -20.74 79.29 13.28
C ASN A 192 -19.30 79.46 13.75
N GLY A 193 -19.07 80.19 14.86
CA GLY A 193 -17.74 80.35 15.43
C GLY A 193 -17.14 79.03 15.92
N PHE A 194 -17.97 78.07 16.37
CA PHE A 194 -17.48 76.73 16.69
C PHE A 194 -17.04 75.97 15.43
N LYS A 195 -17.81 76.06 14.34
CA LYS A 195 -17.44 75.47 13.06
C LYS A 195 -16.15 76.05 12.50
N GLU A 196 -15.95 77.36 12.56
CA GLU A 196 -14.71 78.01 12.10
C GLU A 196 -13.48 77.59 12.91
N ASN A 197 -13.62 77.50 14.24
CA ASN A 197 -12.49 77.19 15.12
C ASN A 197 -12.12 75.70 15.16
N TYR A 198 -13.11 74.80 15.01
CA TYR A 198 -12.90 73.35 15.20
C TYR A 198 -13.20 72.51 13.96
N GLY A 199 -13.75 73.09 12.90
CA GLY A 199 -14.15 72.36 11.68
C GLY A 199 -15.31 71.39 11.91
N VAL A 200 -16.09 71.58 12.97
CA VAL A 200 -17.18 70.67 13.38
C VAL A 200 -18.51 71.38 13.20
N ASP A 201 -19.41 70.75 12.45
CA ASP A 201 -20.79 71.20 12.35
C ASP A 201 -21.51 70.96 13.68
N SER A 202 -22.29 71.95 14.12
CA SER A 202 -23.01 71.85 15.40
C SER A 202 -24.45 72.34 15.26
N ILE A 203 -25.36 71.65 15.93
CA ILE A 203 -26.77 71.98 16.01
C ILE A 203 -27.18 71.92 17.48
N PHE A 204 -27.87 72.95 17.93
CA PHE A 204 -28.48 73.02 19.24
C PHE A 204 -29.98 72.78 19.11
N HIS A 205 -30.46 71.74 19.77
CA HIS A 205 -31.88 71.40 19.88
C HIS A 205 -32.39 71.81 21.25
N LEU A 206 -33.35 72.73 21.29
CA LEU A 206 -34.00 73.16 22.53
C LEU A 206 -35.20 72.26 22.82
N GLN A 207 -35.36 71.87 24.09
CA GLN A 207 -36.53 71.13 24.53
C GLN A 207 -37.76 72.05 24.59
N ASP A 208 -38.82 71.66 23.90
CA ASP A 208 -40.10 72.39 23.86
C ASP A 208 -41.24 71.42 24.26
N GLY A 209 -41.65 71.50 25.52
CA GLY A 209 -42.56 70.53 26.14
C GLY A 209 -42.00 69.10 26.10
N THR A 210 -42.72 68.20 25.45
CA THR A 210 -42.28 66.80 25.21
C THR A 210 -41.49 66.64 23.90
N GLY A 211 -41.36 67.70 23.09
CA GLY A 211 -40.69 67.72 21.80
C GLY A 211 -39.37 68.48 21.80
N PHE A 212 -38.81 68.63 20.60
CA PHE A 212 -37.57 69.36 20.35
C PHE A 212 -37.72 70.29 19.15
N LYS A 213 -37.11 71.46 19.24
CA LYS A 213 -36.98 72.39 18.13
C LYS A 213 -35.51 72.71 17.89
N THR A 214 -35.07 72.67 16.63
CA THR A 214 -33.74 73.17 16.27
C THR A 214 -33.69 74.67 16.52
N TYR A 215 -32.89 75.07 17.50
CA TYR A 215 -32.79 76.45 17.96
C TYR A 215 -31.72 77.22 17.16
N SER A 216 -30.60 76.57 16.88
CA SER A 216 -29.48 77.14 16.11
C SER A 216 -28.65 76.01 15.53
N GLY A 217 -28.14 76.11 14.30
CA GLY A 217 -27.30 75.07 13.75
C GLY A 217 -26.62 75.43 12.43
N THR A 218 -25.48 74.81 12.16
CA THR A 218 -24.68 75.02 10.94
C THR A 218 -25.00 74.05 9.80
N THR A 219 -25.86 73.06 10.06
CA THR A 219 -26.33 72.04 9.10
C THR A 219 -27.74 71.57 9.49
N ASN A 220 -28.36 70.79 8.61
CA ASN A 220 -29.62 70.10 8.90
C ASN A 220 -29.38 68.94 9.88
N THR A 221 -30.31 68.75 10.81
CA THR A 221 -30.28 67.65 11.78
C THR A 221 -30.53 66.31 11.13
N THR A 222 -29.83 65.30 11.64
CA THR A 222 -30.03 63.90 11.26
C THR A 222 -30.58 63.06 12.41
N LEU A 223 -30.89 63.70 13.55
CA LEU A 223 -31.45 63.07 14.72
C LEU A 223 -32.98 63.06 14.66
N THR A 224 -33.56 61.92 15.01
CA THR A 224 -35.00 61.78 15.19
C THR A 224 -35.42 62.33 16.55
N ALA A 225 -36.70 62.72 16.68
CA ALA A 225 -37.24 63.17 17.96
C ALA A 225 -37.04 62.14 19.09
N LYS A 226 -37.16 60.84 18.77
CA LYS A 226 -36.92 59.74 19.72
C LYS A 226 -35.47 59.71 20.22
N GLU A 227 -34.51 59.93 19.34
CA GLU A 227 -33.09 59.95 19.70
C GLU A 227 -32.77 61.15 20.60
N LEU A 228 -33.32 62.33 20.28
CA LEU A 228 -33.19 63.52 21.13
C LEU A 228 -33.77 63.30 22.54
N SER A 229 -34.93 62.64 22.65
CA SER A 229 -35.53 62.28 23.95
C SER A 229 -34.68 61.31 24.76
N ILE A 230 -33.92 60.41 24.12
CA ILE A 230 -33.02 59.50 24.82
C ILE A 230 -31.75 60.24 25.27
N VAL A 231 -31.23 61.11 24.40
CA VAL A 231 -29.99 61.83 24.66
C VAL A 231 -30.14 62.83 25.79
N ILE A 232 -31.27 63.54 25.87
CA ILE A 232 -31.51 64.54 26.94
C ILE A 232 -31.55 63.91 28.35
N VAL A 233 -31.91 62.62 28.45
CA VAL A 233 -31.94 61.86 29.72
C VAL A 233 -30.53 61.42 30.17
N GLY A 234 -29.49 61.74 29.38
CA GLY A 234 -28.09 61.67 29.80
C GLY A 234 -27.24 60.60 29.10
N LYS A 235 -27.82 59.82 28.17
CA LYS A 235 -27.05 58.86 27.35
C LYS A 235 -26.54 59.55 26.08
N PRO A 236 -25.22 59.77 25.92
CA PRO A 236 -24.72 60.31 24.67
C PRO A 236 -24.99 59.33 23.53
N LEU A 237 -25.28 59.86 22.35
CA LEU A 237 -25.41 59.09 21.12
C LEU A 237 -24.16 59.30 20.29
N LEU A 238 -23.53 58.21 19.85
CA LEU A 238 -22.46 58.22 18.86
C LEU A 238 -22.85 57.31 17.71
N ARG A 239 -22.86 57.83 16.48
CA ARG A 239 -23.24 57.07 15.29
C ARG A 239 -22.46 57.49 14.06
N ARG A 240 -21.97 56.52 13.30
CA ARG A 240 -21.43 56.75 11.95
C ARG A 240 -22.58 56.97 10.96
N ILE A 241 -22.51 58.04 10.18
CA ILE A 241 -23.48 58.38 9.15
C ILE A 241 -22.77 58.61 7.82
N ALA A 242 -23.45 58.30 6.71
CA ALA A 242 -23.00 58.68 5.38
C ALA A 242 -23.76 59.94 4.95
N ASP A 243 -23.03 60.95 4.48
CA ASP A 243 -23.59 62.23 4.06
C ASP A 243 -22.91 62.73 2.76
N GLN A 244 -23.35 63.88 2.24
CA GLN A 244 -22.82 64.43 0.98
C GLN A 244 -21.31 64.75 1.07
N GLY A 245 -20.76 64.93 2.27
CA GLY A 245 -19.33 65.13 2.54
C GLY A 245 -18.54 63.84 2.77
N GLY A 246 -19.16 62.67 2.64
CA GLY A 246 -18.52 61.36 2.81
C GLY A 246 -19.01 60.62 4.05
N HIS A 247 -18.08 60.08 4.85
CA HIS A 247 -18.38 59.46 6.13
C HIS A 247 -18.20 60.45 7.27
N SER A 248 -19.28 60.67 8.02
CA SER A 248 -19.29 61.55 9.17
C SER A 248 -19.62 60.78 10.46
N LEU A 249 -19.14 61.29 11.58
CA LEU A 249 -19.44 60.83 12.93
C LEU A 249 -20.40 61.84 13.55
N LEU A 250 -21.57 61.34 13.94
CA LEU A 250 -22.61 62.07 14.63
C LEU A 250 -22.48 61.82 16.12
N TYR A 251 -22.33 62.88 16.91
CA TYR A 251 -22.31 62.81 18.36
C TYR A 251 -23.37 63.72 18.94
N ALA A 252 -24.20 63.24 19.85
CA ALA A 252 -25.23 64.03 20.50
C ALA A 252 -25.18 63.87 22.01
N ARG A 253 -25.25 64.98 22.74
CA ARG A 253 -25.25 64.97 24.21
C ARG A 253 -26.11 66.09 24.79
N ALA A 254 -26.75 65.80 25.92
CA ALA A 254 -27.57 66.75 26.66
C ALA A 254 -26.73 67.95 27.11
N ILE A 255 -27.31 69.14 26.97
CA ILE A 255 -26.77 70.38 27.52
C ILE A 255 -27.73 70.95 28.55
N SER A 256 -27.15 71.38 29.67
CA SER A 256 -27.89 71.91 30.82
C SER A 256 -27.72 73.43 30.94
N ASP A 257 -28.70 74.04 31.61
CA ASP A 257 -28.61 75.41 32.09
C ASP A 257 -27.57 75.58 33.22
N SER A 258 -27.41 76.82 33.69
CA SER A 258 -26.55 77.22 34.81
C SER A 258 -26.93 76.56 36.14
N LEU A 259 -28.11 75.94 36.24
CA LEU A 259 -28.59 75.22 37.41
C LEU A 259 -28.38 73.70 37.30
N GLY A 260 -27.95 73.22 36.13
CA GLY A 260 -27.74 71.80 35.84
C GLY A 260 -28.97 71.09 35.27
N LYS A 261 -30.08 71.80 35.04
CA LYS A 261 -31.28 71.24 34.42
C LYS A 261 -31.05 71.08 32.90
N PRO A 262 -31.25 69.89 32.31
CA PRO A 262 -31.18 69.71 30.86
C PRO A 262 -32.17 70.64 30.15
N ILE A 263 -31.70 71.42 29.20
CA ILE A 263 -32.53 72.34 28.40
C ILE A 263 -32.55 71.95 26.92
N GLY A 264 -31.64 71.08 26.50
CA GLY A 264 -31.51 70.71 25.10
C GLY A 264 -30.45 69.66 24.84
N VAL A 265 -30.16 69.45 23.56
CA VAL A 265 -29.14 68.54 23.06
C VAL A 265 -28.25 69.27 22.06
N ILE A 266 -26.94 69.13 22.23
CA ILE A 266 -25.98 69.52 21.18
C ILE A 266 -25.73 68.29 20.32
N GLU A 267 -26.02 68.43 19.03
CA GLU A 267 -25.61 67.54 17.95
C GLU A 267 -24.33 68.10 17.32
N LEU A 268 -23.28 67.29 17.28
CA LEU A 268 -22.01 67.55 16.63
C LEU A 268 -21.86 66.58 15.46
N LYS A 269 -21.44 67.10 14.32
CA LYS A 269 -21.15 66.32 13.13
C LYS A 269 -19.72 66.63 12.67
N MET A 270 -18.90 65.59 12.63
CA MET A 270 -17.47 65.68 12.29
C MET A 270 -17.08 64.65 11.23
N SER A 271 -16.06 64.95 10.43
CA SER A 271 -15.58 63.99 9.42
C SER A 271 -14.99 62.72 10.06
N ASN A 272 -15.30 61.57 9.47
CA ASN A 272 -14.82 60.26 9.88
C ASN A 272 -14.13 59.47 8.74
N GLU A 273 -13.74 60.16 7.67
CA GLU A 273 -13.16 59.55 6.47
C GLU A 273 -11.87 58.76 6.74
N LYS A 274 -10.99 59.29 7.61
CA LYS A 274 -9.73 58.62 7.96
C LYS A 274 -9.96 57.24 8.59
N ASN A 275 -10.91 57.15 9.51
CA ASN A 275 -11.25 55.89 10.19
C ASN A 275 -11.94 54.91 9.25
N MET A 276 -12.82 55.40 8.38
CA MET A 276 -13.48 54.55 7.38
C MET A 276 -12.51 54.04 6.32
N ALA A 277 -11.52 54.84 5.90
CA ALA A 277 -10.44 54.39 5.04
C ALA A 277 -9.54 53.35 5.73
N ALA A 278 -9.25 53.53 7.02
CA ALA A 278 -8.48 52.55 7.81
C ALA A 278 -9.22 51.21 7.92
N LEU A 279 -10.52 51.22 8.21
CA LEU A 279 -11.35 50.00 8.24
C LEU A 279 -11.37 49.29 6.87
N ARG A 280 -11.53 50.03 5.77
CA ARG A 280 -11.50 49.45 4.41
C ARG A 280 -10.15 48.80 4.10
N ARG A 281 -9.03 49.47 4.40
CA ARG A 281 -7.69 48.92 4.20
C ARG A 281 -7.46 47.66 5.03
N MET A 282 -7.92 47.66 6.28
CA MET A 282 -7.85 46.50 7.17
C MET A 282 -8.63 45.31 6.61
N TYR A 283 -9.90 45.49 6.21
CA TYR A 283 -10.69 44.40 5.63
C TYR A 283 -10.10 43.88 4.32
N LEU A 284 -9.57 44.76 3.46
CA LEU A 284 -8.89 44.36 2.22
C LEU A 284 -7.63 43.54 2.51
N ALA A 285 -6.82 43.95 3.49
CA ALA A 285 -5.61 43.22 3.88
C ALA A 285 -5.92 41.80 4.37
N VAL A 286 -6.96 41.64 5.20
CA VAL A 286 -7.43 40.32 5.65
C VAL A 286 -7.96 39.49 4.47
N ALA A 287 -8.74 40.09 3.56
CA ALA A 287 -9.25 39.39 2.37
C ALA A 287 -8.12 38.90 1.44
N VAL A 288 -7.07 39.71 1.23
CA VAL A 288 -5.89 39.31 0.45
C VAL A 288 -5.13 38.19 1.15
N ALA A 289 -4.94 38.27 2.47
CA ALA A 289 -4.29 37.20 3.23
C ALA A 289 -5.05 35.87 3.12
N VAL A 290 -6.39 35.91 3.21
CA VAL A 290 -7.26 34.74 3.01
C VAL A 290 -7.13 34.16 1.60
N ALA A 291 -7.12 35.02 0.57
CA ALA A 291 -6.97 34.58 -0.81
C ALA A 291 -5.61 33.90 -1.07
N LEU A 292 -4.51 34.49 -0.58
CA LEU A 292 -3.17 33.91 -0.70
C LEU A 292 -3.06 32.56 0.02
N ALA A 293 -3.64 32.47 1.22
CA ALA A 293 -3.70 31.23 1.99
C ALA A 293 -4.48 30.12 1.22
N ALA A 294 -5.63 30.46 0.65
CA ALA A 294 -6.41 29.54 -0.17
C ALA A 294 -5.66 29.08 -1.43
N SER A 295 -4.97 30.00 -2.14
CA SER A 295 -4.13 29.66 -3.29
C SER A 295 -2.97 28.74 -2.91
N PHE A 296 -2.31 28.98 -1.77
CA PHE A 296 -1.22 28.13 -1.28
C PHE A 296 -1.70 26.70 -0.99
N VAL A 297 -2.87 26.53 -0.35
CA VAL A 297 -3.47 25.20 -0.14
C VAL A 297 -3.80 24.55 -1.48
N GLY A 298 -4.37 25.29 -2.42
CA GLY A 298 -4.66 24.77 -3.76
C GLY A 298 -3.42 24.19 -4.45
N VAL A 299 -2.31 24.93 -4.43
CA VAL A 299 -1.01 24.48 -4.98
C VAL A 299 -0.48 23.27 -4.22
N LEU A 300 -0.51 23.29 -2.89
CA LEU A 300 -0.05 22.18 -2.05
C LEU A 300 -0.82 20.89 -2.33
N LEU A 301 -2.15 20.98 -2.50
CA LEU A 301 -2.99 19.82 -2.84
C LEU A 301 -2.70 19.28 -4.25
N ILE A 302 -2.35 20.14 -5.21
CA ILE A 302 -1.92 19.71 -6.54
C ILE A 302 -0.57 18.99 -6.47
N ILE A 303 0.39 19.51 -5.69
CA ILE A 303 1.70 18.91 -5.50
C ILE A 303 1.56 17.53 -4.84
N LEU A 304 0.81 17.42 -3.73
CA LEU A 304 0.54 16.15 -3.07
C LEU A 304 -0.11 15.14 -4.01
N ALA A 305 -1.09 15.57 -4.81
CA ALA A 305 -1.74 14.71 -5.80
C ALA A 305 -0.78 14.21 -6.89
N ARG A 306 0.17 15.02 -7.34
CA ARG A 306 1.11 14.62 -8.40
C ARG A 306 2.31 13.83 -7.88
N LYS A 307 2.88 14.24 -6.75
CA LYS A 307 4.13 13.69 -6.19
C LYS A 307 3.91 12.47 -5.32
N VAL A 308 2.75 12.32 -4.68
CA VAL A 308 2.46 11.19 -3.78
C VAL A 308 1.55 10.17 -4.47
N VAL A 309 0.39 10.59 -5.00
CA VAL A 309 -0.61 9.63 -5.50
C VAL A 309 -0.15 8.88 -6.77
N ARG A 310 0.54 9.56 -7.70
CA ARG A 310 0.97 8.91 -8.96
C ARG A 310 2.02 7.80 -8.74
N PRO A 311 3.16 8.04 -8.05
CA PRO A 311 4.12 6.98 -7.78
C PRO A 311 3.53 5.82 -6.99
N PHE A 312 2.66 6.10 -6.02
CA PHE A 312 1.97 5.05 -5.26
C PHE A 312 1.12 4.15 -6.18
N ASN A 313 0.37 4.71 -7.12
CA ASN A 313 -0.39 3.90 -8.08
C ASN A 313 0.54 3.06 -8.98
N THR A 314 1.69 3.59 -9.40
CA THR A 314 2.69 2.82 -10.17
C THR A 314 3.24 1.65 -9.36
N VAL A 315 3.59 1.87 -8.09
CA VAL A 315 4.08 0.81 -7.20
C VAL A 315 3.01 -0.25 -6.95
N VAL A 316 1.78 0.16 -6.67
CA VAL A 316 0.68 -0.80 -6.41
C VAL A 316 0.34 -1.61 -7.67
N ASN A 317 0.36 -1.00 -8.85
CA ASN A 317 0.22 -1.75 -10.10
C ASN A 317 1.38 -2.73 -10.31
N GLY A 318 2.62 -2.32 -10.01
CA GLY A 318 3.78 -3.22 -10.07
C GLY A 318 3.68 -4.40 -9.09
N VAL A 319 3.16 -4.17 -7.88
CA VAL A 319 2.88 -5.25 -6.91
C VAL A 319 1.79 -6.18 -7.42
N TYR A 320 0.74 -5.64 -8.03
CA TYR A 320 -0.35 -6.42 -8.63
C TYR A 320 0.15 -7.31 -9.79
N ASP A 321 0.88 -6.73 -10.72
CA ASP A 321 1.44 -7.44 -11.88
C ASP A 321 2.44 -8.51 -11.41
N GLY A 322 3.31 -8.15 -10.46
CA GLY A 322 4.26 -9.09 -9.85
C GLY A 322 3.57 -10.24 -9.12
N ALA A 323 2.51 -9.96 -8.35
CA ALA A 323 1.71 -10.99 -7.69
C ALA A 323 1.04 -11.93 -8.70
N GLN A 324 0.49 -11.42 -9.80
CA GLN A 324 -0.06 -12.28 -10.85
C GLN A 324 1.00 -13.18 -11.49
N GLN A 325 2.19 -12.62 -11.74
CA GLN A 325 3.29 -13.39 -12.33
C GLN A 325 3.77 -14.49 -11.39
N VAL A 326 3.91 -14.21 -10.09
CA VAL A 326 4.23 -15.22 -9.07
C VAL A 326 3.13 -16.29 -9.02
N ALA A 327 1.86 -15.90 -8.90
CA ALA A 327 0.76 -16.86 -8.87
C ALA A 327 0.73 -17.79 -10.10
N SER A 328 0.98 -17.24 -11.29
CA SER A 328 1.06 -18.02 -12.52
C SER A 328 2.26 -18.97 -12.54
N ALA A 329 3.45 -18.47 -12.21
CA ALA A 329 4.67 -19.27 -12.18
C ALA A 329 4.58 -20.40 -11.14
N SER A 330 4.09 -20.08 -9.95
CA SER A 330 3.81 -21.04 -8.89
C SER A 330 2.79 -22.09 -9.32
N GLY A 331 1.72 -21.71 -10.01
CA GLY A 331 0.77 -22.68 -10.57
C GLY A 331 1.43 -23.67 -11.54
N GLN A 332 2.33 -23.18 -12.39
CA GLN A 332 3.10 -24.04 -13.31
C GLN A 332 4.07 -24.97 -12.57
N VAL A 333 4.76 -24.48 -11.54
CA VAL A 333 5.67 -25.30 -10.72
C VAL A 333 4.88 -26.37 -9.96
N ALA A 334 3.71 -26.04 -9.40
CA ALA A 334 2.86 -27.00 -8.71
C ALA A 334 2.39 -28.12 -9.64
N THR A 335 1.90 -27.77 -10.83
CA THR A 335 1.51 -28.76 -11.85
C THR A 335 2.71 -29.61 -12.29
N GLY A 336 3.86 -28.97 -12.59
CA GLY A 336 5.06 -29.69 -12.99
C GLY A 336 5.62 -30.61 -11.91
N GLY A 337 5.55 -30.21 -10.63
CA GLY A 337 5.91 -31.06 -9.49
C GLY A 337 4.99 -32.26 -9.37
N GLN A 338 3.68 -32.08 -9.57
CA GLN A 338 2.74 -33.20 -9.51
C GLN A 338 2.92 -34.18 -10.68
N GLU A 339 3.15 -33.68 -11.91
CA GLU A 339 3.49 -34.51 -13.08
C GLU A 339 4.81 -35.27 -12.86
N LEU A 340 5.81 -34.63 -12.25
CA LEU A 340 7.08 -35.28 -11.89
C LEU A 340 6.89 -36.40 -10.85
N ALA A 341 6.04 -36.18 -9.84
CA ALA A 341 5.74 -37.21 -8.84
C ALA A 341 4.98 -38.41 -9.45
N GLU A 342 4.05 -38.15 -10.37
CA GLU A 342 3.36 -39.19 -11.14
C GLU A 342 4.36 -39.98 -12.02
N GLY A 343 5.23 -39.28 -12.75
CA GLY A 343 6.28 -39.89 -13.56
C GLY A 343 7.29 -40.70 -12.75
N ALA A 344 7.65 -40.23 -11.55
CA ALA A 344 8.49 -41.00 -10.63
C ALA A 344 7.79 -42.28 -10.16
N THR A 345 6.48 -42.23 -9.93
CA THR A 345 5.69 -43.43 -9.57
C THR A 345 5.64 -44.45 -10.70
N GLU A 346 5.46 -44.01 -11.96
CA GLU A 346 5.53 -44.89 -13.14
C GLU A 346 6.94 -45.48 -13.32
N GLN A 347 7.98 -44.69 -13.07
CA GLN A 347 9.37 -45.17 -13.09
C GLN A 347 9.63 -46.22 -12.01
N ALA A 348 9.11 -46.03 -10.79
CA ALA A 348 9.24 -47.02 -9.72
C ALA A 348 8.61 -48.36 -10.12
N ALA A 349 7.39 -48.34 -10.69
CA ALA A 349 6.74 -49.55 -11.19
C ALA A 349 7.56 -50.24 -12.30
N SER A 350 8.16 -49.46 -13.20
CA SER A 350 9.04 -49.98 -14.25
C SER A 350 10.33 -50.59 -13.66
N LEU A 351 10.90 -49.98 -12.62
CA LEU A 351 12.07 -50.51 -11.91
C LEU A 351 11.75 -51.82 -11.19
N GLU A 352 10.56 -51.95 -10.58
CA GLU A 352 10.11 -53.21 -9.99
C GLU A 352 10.03 -54.33 -11.05
N GLU A 353 9.45 -54.06 -12.23
CA GLU A 353 9.36 -55.02 -13.32
C GLU A 353 10.75 -55.42 -13.87
N ILE A 354 11.66 -54.45 -14.00
CA ILE A 354 13.05 -54.70 -14.43
C ILE A 354 13.78 -55.53 -13.38
N SER A 355 13.65 -55.21 -12.09
CA SER A 355 14.28 -55.96 -11.00
C SER A 355 13.79 -57.41 -10.97
N ALA A 356 12.47 -57.63 -11.12
CA ALA A 356 11.91 -58.97 -11.20
C ALA A 356 12.46 -59.73 -12.43
N SER A 357 12.58 -59.05 -13.58
CA SER A 357 13.17 -59.63 -14.79
C SER A 357 14.65 -59.99 -14.59
N LEU A 358 15.42 -59.15 -13.89
CA LEU A 358 16.82 -59.42 -13.57
C LEU A 358 16.99 -60.62 -12.64
N ASP A 359 16.10 -60.80 -11.66
CA ASP A 359 16.12 -61.98 -10.79
C ASP A 359 15.83 -63.28 -11.56
N VAL A 360 14.89 -63.24 -12.51
CA VAL A 360 14.63 -64.37 -13.42
C VAL A 360 15.85 -64.66 -14.29
N ILE A 361 16.49 -63.63 -14.85
CA ILE A 361 17.71 -63.78 -15.66
C ILE A 361 18.87 -64.31 -14.81
N ALA A 362 19.07 -63.81 -13.59
CA ALA A 362 20.10 -64.30 -12.66
C ALA A 362 19.93 -65.79 -12.38
N SER A 363 18.69 -66.22 -12.11
CA SER A 363 18.34 -67.62 -11.90
C SER A 363 18.62 -68.49 -13.13
N MET A 364 18.21 -68.04 -14.33
CA MET A 364 18.48 -68.75 -15.58
C MET A 364 19.98 -68.86 -15.87
N THR A 365 20.75 -67.79 -15.66
CA THR A 365 22.20 -67.78 -15.86
C THR A 365 22.90 -68.73 -14.90
N LYS A 366 22.48 -68.78 -13.64
CA LYS A 366 22.97 -69.76 -12.66
C LYS A 366 22.66 -71.20 -13.09
N HIS A 367 21.44 -71.44 -13.54
CA HIS A 367 21.02 -72.75 -14.05
C HIS A 367 21.82 -73.17 -15.29
N ASN A 368 22.15 -72.24 -16.19
CA ASN A 368 23.02 -72.50 -17.34
C ASN A 368 24.44 -72.87 -16.91
N ALA A 369 25.01 -72.16 -15.93
CA ALA A 369 26.33 -72.48 -15.39
C ALA A 369 26.38 -73.89 -14.76
N ASP A 370 25.33 -74.26 -14.01
CA ASP A 370 25.23 -75.59 -13.40
C ASP A 370 25.02 -76.69 -14.45
N ASN A 371 24.17 -76.46 -15.46
CA ASN A 371 23.99 -77.39 -16.58
C ASN A 371 25.28 -77.58 -17.39
N ALA A 372 26.05 -76.52 -17.59
CA ALA A 372 27.35 -76.61 -18.23
C ALA A 372 28.32 -77.48 -17.41
N LYS A 373 28.37 -77.34 -16.08
CA LYS A 373 29.17 -78.23 -15.22
C LYS A 373 28.73 -79.70 -15.32
N VAL A 374 27.42 -79.96 -15.38
CA VAL A 374 26.89 -81.32 -15.57
C VAL A 374 27.31 -81.88 -16.93
N ALA A 375 27.20 -81.08 -17.99
CA ALA A 375 27.62 -81.45 -19.34
C ALA A 375 29.14 -81.72 -19.41
N ASP A 376 29.99 -80.91 -18.76
CA ASP A 376 31.45 -81.12 -18.71
C ASP A 376 31.77 -82.48 -18.09
N ASN A 377 31.16 -82.79 -16.95
CA ASN A 377 31.33 -84.08 -16.28
C ASN A 377 30.89 -85.26 -17.17
N MET A 378 29.73 -85.14 -17.82
CA MET A 378 29.23 -86.18 -18.72
C MET A 378 30.15 -86.38 -19.94
N MET A 379 30.71 -85.31 -20.48
CA MET A 379 31.65 -85.38 -21.59
C MET A 379 33.01 -85.94 -21.18
N ARG A 380 33.49 -85.66 -19.96
CA ARG A 380 34.70 -86.32 -19.40
C ARG A 380 34.52 -87.83 -19.24
N GLN A 381 33.34 -88.27 -18.79
CA GLN A 381 33.01 -89.69 -18.71
C GLN A 381 32.93 -90.32 -20.10
N THR A 382 32.28 -89.66 -21.05
CA THR A 382 32.21 -90.10 -22.47
C THR A 382 33.61 -90.21 -23.09
N GLY A 383 34.48 -89.22 -22.86
CA GLY A 383 35.88 -89.28 -23.30
C GLY A 383 36.65 -90.46 -22.71
N THR A 384 36.35 -90.86 -21.47
CA THR A 384 36.92 -92.08 -20.86
C THR A 384 36.43 -93.35 -21.55
N LYS A 385 35.14 -93.44 -21.87
CA LYS A 385 34.57 -94.58 -22.62
C LYS A 385 35.14 -94.68 -24.03
N ILE A 386 35.34 -93.55 -24.73
CA ILE A 386 35.95 -93.52 -26.06
C ILE A 386 37.41 -94.01 -26.01
N ARG A 387 38.18 -93.60 -24.99
CA ARG A 387 39.56 -94.12 -24.79
C ARG A 387 39.58 -95.64 -24.59
N GLN A 388 38.64 -96.18 -23.80
CA GLN A 388 38.50 -97.63 -23.61
C GLN A 388 38.09 -98.35 -24.91
N ALA A 389 37.20 -97.76 -25.71
CA ALA A 389 36.81 -98.30 -27.01
C ALA A 389 37.99 -98.34 -27.99
N ASN A 390 38.79 -97.27 -28.06
CA ASN A 390 40.02 -97.22 -28.87
C ASN A 390 41.04 -98.28 -28.43
N ASP A 391 41.27 -98.48 -27.13
CA ASP A 391 42.16 -99.55 -26.62
C ASP A 391 41.65 -100.95 -27.02
N THR A 392 40.34 -101.17 -26.94
CA THR A 392 39.71 -102.44 -27.31
C THR A 392 39.82 -102.71 -28.81
N ILE A 393 39.60 -101.68 -29.65
CA ILE A 393 39.77 -101.79 -31.11
C ILE A 393 41.23 -102.04 -31.48
N SER A 394 42.19 -101.38 -30.81
CA SER A 394 43.62 -101.64 -31.02
C SER A 394 43.97 -103.11 -30.76
N LYS A 395 43.47 -103.69 -29.66
CA LYS A 395 43.61 -105.13 -29.35
C LYS A 395 42.94 -106.02 -30.39
N LEU A 396 41.78 -105.62 -30.90
CA LEU A 396 41.06 -106.33 -31.96
C LEU A 396 41.85 -106.32 -33.27
N THR A 397 42.45 -105.19 -33.65
CA THR A 397 43.31 -105.07 -34.83
C THR A 397 44.49 -106.03 -34.74
N ILE A 398 45.18 -106.08 -33.59
CA ILE A 398 46.28 -107.03 -33.35
C ILE A 398 45.80 -108.48 -33.48
N SER A 399 44.64 -108.79 -32.90
CA SER A 399 44.06 -110.15 -32.98
C SER A 399 43.71 -110.54 -34.42
N MET A 400 43.10 -109.65 -35.20
CA MET A 400 42.79 -109.88 -36.61
C MET A 400 44.07 -110.12 -37.43
N GLN A 401 45.11 -109.33 -37.21
CA GLN A 401 46.42 -109.53 -37.85
C GLN A 401 47.02 -110.90 -37.52
N ALA A 402 46.96 -111.32 -36.24
CA ALA A 402 47.45 -112.63 -35.80
C ALA A 402 46.64 -113.78 -36.43
N ILE A 403 45.32 -113.64 -36.49
CA ILE A 403 44.40 -114.62 -37.09
C ILE A 403 44.65 -114.72 -38.61
N THR A 404 44.80 -113.60 -39.32
CA THR A 404 45.17 -113.58 -40.75
C THR A 404 46.53 -114.24 -41.00
N ALA A 405 47.52 -114.00 -40.13
CA ALA A 405 48.84 -114.63 -40.22
C ALA A 405 48.76 -116.16 -40.02
N ALA A 406 48.01 -116.62 -39.02
CA ALA A 406 47.76 -118.04 -38.78
C ALA A 406 47.02 -118.72 -39.94
N GLY A 407 46.05 -118.02 -40.55
CA GLY A 407 45.36 -118.49 -41.77
C GLY A 407 46.31 -118.69 -42.94
N LYS A 408 47.22 -117.73 -43.20
CA LYS A 408 48.24 -117.83 -44.25
C LYS A 408 49.21 -118.99 -44.01
N GLU A 409 49.63 -119.21 -42.76
CA GLU A 409 50.49 -120.36 -42.43
C GLU A 409 49.73 -121.69 -42.63
N THR A 410 48.44 -121.73 -42.28
CA THR A 410 47.59 -122.90 -42.54
C THR A 410 47.49 -123.19 -44.04
N THR A 411 47.30 -122.19 -44.90
CA THR A 411 47.31 -122.36 -46.37
C THR A 411 48.62 -122.99 -46.85
N LYS A 412 49.77 -122.59 -46.28
CA LYS A 412 51.08 -123.16 -46.62
C LYS A 412 51.21 -124.62 -46.20
N VAL A 413 50.70 -124.98 -45.02
CA VAL A 413 50.64 -126.39 -44.56
C VAL A 413 49.79 -127.22 -45.52
N ILE A 414 48.60 -126.75 -45.89
CA ILE A 414 47.72 -127.46 -46.82
C ILE A 414 48.35 -127.65 -48.21
N LYS A 415 49.05 -126.63 -48.74
CA LYS A 415 49.84 -126.75 -49.98
C LYS A 415 50.92 -127.83 -49.88
N THR A 416 51.54 -127.97 -48.70
CA THR A 416 52.52 -129.03 -48.44
C THR A 416 51.86 -130.41 -48.43
N ILE A 417 50.65 -130.53 -47.86
CA ILE A 417 49.87 -131.79 -47.88
C ILE A 417 49.47 -132.17 -49.31
N ASP A 418 48.99 -131.24 -50.14
CA ASP A 418 48.69 -131.49 -51.56
C ASP A 418 49.94 -131.97 -52.33
N ALA A 419 51.11 -131.37 -52.04
CA ALA A 419 52.37 -131.82 -52.61
C ALA A 419 52.77 -133.24 -52.17
N ILE A 420 52.60 -133.59 -50.88
CA ILE A 420 52.83 -134.95 -50.36
C ILE A 420 51.86 -135.95 -51.00
N ALA A 421 50.58 -135.60 -51.12
CA ALA A 421 49.57 -136.43 -51.75
C ALA A 421 49.91 -136.68 -53.24
N PHE A 422 50.35 -135.65 -53.97
CA PHE A 422 50.80 -135.77 -55.34
C PHE A 422 52.04 -136.69 -55.47
N GLN A 423 53.04 -136.51 -54.61
CA GLN A 423 54.21 -137.39 -54.55
C GLN A 423 53.83 -138.85 -54.23
N THR A 424 52.88 -139.05 -53.31
CA THR A 424 52.37 -140.39 -52.94
C THR A 424 51.64 -141.04 -54.11
N ASN A 425 50.83 -140.28 -54.85
CA ASN A 425 50.17 -140.74 -56.07
C ASN A 425 51.17 -141.18 -57.15
N LEU A 426 52.28 -140.45 -57.32
CA LEU A 426 53.37 -140.83 -58.24
C LEU A 426 54.11 -142.10 -57.77
N LEU A 427 54.40 -142.22 -56.48
CA LEU A 427 55.03 -143.42 -55.90
C LEU A 427 54.14 -144.65 -56.06
N ALA A 428 52.83 -144.50 -55.81
CA ALA A 428 51.84 -145.55 -55.98
C ALA A 428 51.68 -145.96 -57.45
N LEU A 429 51.67 -145.01 -58.37
CA LEU A 429 51.69 -145.28 -59.81
C LEU A 429 52.95 -146.07 -60.21
N ASN A 430 54.13 -145.67 -59.74
CA ASN A 430 55.37 -146.40 -60.00
C ASN A 430 55.30 -147.82 -59.44
N ALA A 431 54.75 -148.01 -58.24
CA ALA A 431 54.57 -149.32 -57.63
C ALA A 431 53.57 -150.19 -58.39
N ALA A 432 52.46 -149.63 -58.87
CA ALA A 432 51.46 -150.33 -59.69
C ALA A 432 52.07 -150.79 -61.03
N VAL A 433 52.90 -149.94 -61.66
CA VAL A 433 53.65 -150.27 -62.89
C VAL A 433 54.62 -151.44 -62.65
N GLU A 434 55.39 -151.41 -61.55
CA GLU A 434 56.34 -152.48 -61.23
C GLU A 434 55.62 -153.79 -60.82
N ALA A 435 54.48 -153.68 -60.13
CA ALA A 435 53.63 -154.84 -59.81
C ALA A 435 53.03 -155.49 -61.06
N ALA A 436 52.56 -154.70 -62.04
CA ALA A 436 52.11 -155.19 -63.33
C ALA A 436 53.25 -155.87 -64.12
N ARG A 437 54.48 -155.37 -63.99
CA ARG A 437 55.69 -155.94 -64.61
C ARG A 437 56.05 -157.31 -64.02
N ALA A 438 55.72 -157.56 -62.75
CA ALA A 438 55.97 -158.82 -62.05
C ALA A 438 54.94 -159.94 -62.33
N GLY A 439 53.90 -159.68 -63.15
CA GLY A 439 52.91 -160.70 -63.55
C GLY A 439 52.07 -161.25 -62.38
N GLU A 440 51.80 -162.57 -62.36
CA GLU A 440 50.97 -163.19 -61.32
C GLU A 440 51.52 -163.02 -59.88
N ALA A 441 52.85 -162.96 -59.71
CA ALA A 441 53.49 -162.76 -58.41
C ALA A 441 53.26 -161.35 -57.84
N GLY A 442 52.98 -160.36 -58.69
CA GLY A 442 52.74 -158.96 -58.33
C GLY A 442 51.27 -158.60 -58.06
N ALA A 443 50.33 -159.51 -58.30
CA ALA A 443 48.89 -159.21 -58.27
C ALA A 443 48.41 -158.62 -56.93
N GLY A 444 48.90 -159.14 -55.78
CA GLY A 444 48.59 -158.59 -54.46
C GLY A 444 49.18 -157.20 -54.22
N PHE A 445 50.37 -156.93 -54.74
CA PHE A 445 51.02 -155.61 -54.65
C PHE A 445 50.34 -154.57 -55.54
N ALA A 446 49.83 -154.96 -56.72
CA ALA A 446 49.10 -154.08 -57.62
C ALA A 446 47.83 -153.53 -56.97
N VAL A 447 47.06 -154.37 -56.25
CA VAL A 447 45.85 -153.95 -55.52
C VAL A 447 46.19 -152.94 -54.42
N VAL A 448 47.26 -153.19 -53.65
CA VAL A 448 47.70 -152.24 -52.61
C VAL A 448 48.17 -150.92 -53.23
N ALA A 449 48.92 -150.98 -54.34
CA ALA A 449 49.38 -149.78 -55.04
C ALA A 449 48.21 -148.94 -55.58
N ASP A 450 47.18 -149.57 -56.17
CA ASP A 450 45.99 -148.87 -56.62
C ASP A 450 45.17 -148.28 -55.46
N GLU A 451 45.09 -148.95 -54.31
CA GLU A 451 44.43 -148.43 -53.11
C GLU A 451 45.19 -147.22 -52.52
N VAL A 452 46.53 -147.30 -52.46
CA VAL A 452 47.38 -146.16 -52.04
C VAL A 452 47.24 -145.00 -53.02
N ARG A 453 47.15 -145.27 -54.32
CA ARG A 453 46.92 -144.25 -55.36
C ARG A 453 45.57 -143.57 -55.17
N ASN A 454 44.51 -144.34 -54.92
CA ASN A 454 43.18 -143.81 -54.65
C ASN A 454 43.16 -142.95 -53.38
N LEU A 455 43.79 -143.43 -52.29
CA LEU A 455 43.93 -142.67 -51.05
C LEU A 455 44.69 -141.35 -51.26
N ALA A 456 45.76 -141.38 -52.06
CA ALA A 456 46.54 -140.18 -52.40
C ALA A 456 45.72 -139.17 -53.23
N MET A 457 44.93 -139.62 -54.20
CA MET A 457 44.01 -138.74 -54.95
C MET A 457 42.95 -138.12 -54.04
N ARG A 458 42.34 -138.91 -53.15
CA ARG A 458 41.38 -138.43 -52.15
C ARG A 458 42.00 -137.43 -51.16
N ALA A 459 43.25 -137.66 -50.76
CA ALA A 459 43.99 -136.73 -49.90
C ALA A 459 44.30 -135.41 -50.60
N ALA A 460 44.68 -135.45 -51.89
CA ALA A 460 44.89 -134.24 -52.70
C ALA A 460 43.58 -133.46 -52.91
N GLU A 461 42.48 -134.15 -53.19
CA GLU A 461 41.15 -133.53 -53.29
C GLU A 461 40.73 -132.85 -51.97
N ALA A 462 40.83 -133.56 -50.84
CA ALA A 462 40.54 -133.01 -49.52
C ALA A 462 41.47 -131.83 -49.15
N ALA A 463 42.75 -131.89 -49.52
CA ALA A 463 43.69 -130.80 -49.31
C ALA A 463 43.28 -129.57 -50.14
N ARG A 464 42.91 -129.72 -51.41
CA ARG A 464 42.46 -128.62 -52.27
C ARG A 464 41.17 -127.98 -51.77
N ASP A 465 40.22 -128.77 -51.31
CA ASP A 465 38.97 -128.23 -50.76
C ASP A 465 39.21 -127.52 -49.43
N THR A 466 40.09 -128.05 -48.57
CA THR A 466 40.55 -127.34 -47.36
C THR A 466 41.26 -126.04 -47.71
N ALA A 467 42.11 -126.02 -48.75
CA ALA A 467 42.80 -124.82 -49.22
C ALA A 467 41.80 -123.73 -49.63
N LYS A 468 40.76 -124.08 -50.41
CA LYS A 468 39.70 -123.14 -50.80
C LYS A 468 38.96 -122.56 -49.59
N LEU A 469 38.64 -123.39 -48.58
CA LEU A 469 37.98 -122.93 -47.35
C LEU A 469 38.87 -121.96 -46.57
N ILE A 470 40.16 -122.27 -46.42
CA ILE A 470 41.12 -121.38 -45.74
C ILE A 470 41.33 -120.09 -46.52
N GLU A 471 41.48 -120.14 -47.86
CA GLU A 471 41.58 -118.93 -48.69
C GLU A 471 40.34 -118.03 -48.57
N GLY A 472 39.14 -118.64 -48.54
CA GLY A 472 37.90 -117.92 -48.26
C GLY A 472 37.90 -117.27 -46.88
N THR A 473 38.38 -117.99 -45.87
CA THR A 473 38.46 -117.47 -44.49
C THR A 473 39.47 -116.32 -44.37
N VAL A 474 40.66 -116.45 -45.01
CA VAL A 474 41.67 -115.36 -45.05
C VAL A 474 41.10 -114.11 -45.71
N ARG A 475 40.34 -114.26 -46.81
CA ARG A 475 39.68 -113.12 -47.47
C ARG A 475 38.69 -112.43 -46.54
N GLN A 476 37.85 -113.19 -45.82
CA GLN A 476 36.93 -112.62 -44.83
C GLN A 476 37.66 -111.93 -43.67
N MET A 477 38.83 -112.44 -43.26
CA MET A 477 39.66 -111.81 -42.23
C MET A 477 40.29 -110.49 -42.73
N ASP A 478 40.73 -110.43 -43.99
CA ASP A 478 41.24 -109.20 -44.60
C ASP A 478 40.14 -108.13 -44.69
N GLU A 479 38.95 -108.49 -45.15
CA GLU A 479 37.76 -107.61 -45.14
C GLU A 479 37.42 -107.14 -43.70
N GLY A 480 37.47 -108.06 -42.72
CA GLY A 480 37.27 -107.73 -41.32
C GLY A 480 38.33 -106.76 -40.78
N THR A 481 39.59 -106.90 -41.19
CA THR A 481 40.69 -105.99 -40.81
C THR A 481 40.44 -104.58 -41.35
N GLU A 482 39.95 -104.46 -42.59
CA GLU A 482 39.58 -103.16 -43.17
C GLU A 482 38.44 -102.49 -42.39
N LEU A 483 37.40 -103.25 -42.03
CA LEU A 483 36.29 -102.76 -41.21
C LEU A 483 36.76 -102.27 -39.83
N VAL A 484 37.65 -103.02 -39.17
CA VAL A 484 38.23 -102.61 -37.87
C VAL A 484 39.05 -101.33 -38.02
N ASN A 485 39.86 -101.19 -39.07
CA ASN A 485 40.63 -99.96 -39.32
C ASN A 485 39.72 -98.74 -39.57
N ARG A 486 38.66 -98.89 -40.37
CA ARG A 486 37.66 -97.84 -40.57
C ARG A 486 36.97 -97.46 -39.27
N THR A 487 36.64 -98.45 -38.44
CA THR A 487 36.03 -98.24 -37.12
C THR A 487 36.99 -97.48 -36.19
N ASN A 488 38.29 -97.82 -36.19
CA ASN A 488 39.32 -97.12 -35.42
C ASN A 488 39.40 -95.63 -35.80
N ASN A 489 39.41 -95.31 -37.09
CA ASN A 489 39.42 -93.93 -37.56
C ASN A 489 38.16 -93.16 -37.14
N ALA A 490 36.98 -93.77 -37.24
CA ALA A 490 35.74 -93.16 -36.79
C ALA A 490 35.74 -92.84 -35.28
N PHE A 491 36.27 -93.74 -34.44
CA PHE A 491 36.40 -93.44 -33.01
C PHE A 491 37.44 -92.36 -32.70
N ALA A 492 38.50 -92.22 -33.51
CA ALA A 492 39.45 -91.12 -33.38
C ALA A 492 38.79 -89.76 -33.69
N GLU A 493 37.95 -89.67 -34.72
CA GLU A 493 37.18 -88.46 -35.03
C GLU A 493 36.16 -88.12 -33.92
N VAL A 494 35.49 -89.13 -33.36
CA VAL A 494 34.58 -88.97 -32.22
C VAL A 494 35.34 -88.47 -30.98
N ALA A 495 36.57 -88.94 -30.74
CA ALA A 495 37.41 -88.46 -29.65
C ALA A 495 37.75 -86.97 -29.80
N LEU A 496 38.14 -86.54 -31.01
CA LEU A 496 38.41 -85.13 -31.31
C LEU A 496 37.17 -84.26 -31.13
N SER A 497 36.02 -84.71 -31.63
CA SER A 497 34.75 -83.99 -31.49
C SER A 497 34.32 -83.87 -30.03
N THR A 498 34.49 -84.94 -29.25
CA THR A 498 34.21 -84.97 -27.81
C THR A 498 35.07 -83.94 -27.06
N ALA A 499 36.37 -83.87 -27.38
CA ALA A 499 37.28 -82.88 -26.79
C ALA A 499 36.86 -81.44 -27.12
N LYS A 500 36.41 -81.17 -28.36
CA LYS A 500 35.92 -79.85 -28.76
C LYS A 500 34.66 -79.45 -27.99
N VAL A 501 33.72 -80.38 -27.78
CA VAL A 501 32.51 -80.12 -26.98
C VAL A 501 32.87 -79.81 -25.53
N VAL A 502 33.84 -80.50 -24.92
CA VAL A 502 34.33 -80.18 -23.57
C VAL A 502 34.80 -78.72 -23.49
N THR A 503 35.62 -78.27 -24.44
CA THR A 503 36.09 -76.88 -24.48
C THR A 503 34.93 -75.88 -24.55
N LEU A 504 33.97 -76.10 -25.44
CA LEU A 504 32.79 -75.22 -25.57
C LEU A 504 31.94 -75.17 -24.29
N VAL A 505 31.79 -76.30 -23.61
CA VAL A 505 31.03 -76.36 -22.36
C VAL A 505 31.73 -75.59 -21.24
N VAL A 506 33.06 -75.66 -21.16
CA VAL A 506 33.85 -74.85 -20.22
C VAL A 506 33.69 -73.36 -20.53
N GLU A 507 33.75 -72.95 -21.79
CA GLU A 507 33.54 -71.56 -22.21
C GLU A 507 32.13 -71.07 -21.81
N ILE A 508 31.08 -71.89 -21.99
CA ILE A 508 29.71 -71.55 -21.56
C ILE A 508 29.63 -71.38 -20.04
N ALA A 509 30.28 -72.27 -19.27
CA ALA A 509 30.30 -72.18 -17.81
C ALA A 509 30.98 -70.90 -17.32
N THR A 510 32.12 -70.53 -17.93
CA THR A 510 32.84 -69.30 -17.63
C THR A 510 32.02 -68.07 -17.99
N ALA A 511 31.49 -68.00 -19.21
CA ALA A 511 30.66 -66.87 -19.67
C ALA A 511 29.39 -66.70 -18.82
N SER A 512 28.75 -67.80 -18.41
CA SER A 512 27.59 -67.74 -17.52
C SER A 512 27.98 -67.24 -16.12
N GLY A 513 29.18 -67.59 -15.63
CA GLY A 513 29.71 -67.06 -14.37
C GLY A 513 29.94 -65.55 -14.40
N GLU A 514 30.52 -65.05 -15.48
CA GLU A 514 30.71 -63.61 -15.72
C GLU A 514 29.37 -62.88 -15.83
N GLN A 515 28.41 -63.42 -16.59
CA GLN A 515 27.05 -62.86 -16.67
C GLN A 515 26.36 -62.77 -15.31
N ALA A 516 26.50 -63.79 -14.46
CA ALA A 516 25.91 -63.77 -13.11
C ALA A 516 26.50 -62.65 -12.24
N GLN A 517 27.80 -62.38 -12.37
CA GLN A 517 28.45 -61.26 -11.68
C GLN A 517 27.94 -59.90 -12.17
N GLU A 518 27.85 -59.71 -13.49
CA GLU A 518 27.35 -58.48 -14.10
C GLU A 518 25.88 -58.21 -13.74
N ILE A 519 25.04 -59.24 -13.70
CA ILE A 519 23.66 -59.12 -13.23
C ILE A 519 23.62 -58.67 -11.76
N GLY A 520 24.56 -59.14 -10.93
CA GLY A 520 24.72 -58.64 -9.56
C GLY A 520 25.03 -57.15 -9.49
N HIS A 521 25.87 -56.64 -10.40
CA HIS A 521 26.12 -55.20 -10.52
C HIS A 521 24.89 -54.43 -10.99
N LEU A 522 24.12 -54.96 -11.95
CA LEU A 522 22.86 -54.37 -12.41
C LEU A 522 21.82 -54.29 -11.28
N ASN A 523 21.64 -55.35 -10.49
CA ASN A 523 20.72 -55.33 -9.35
C ASN A 523 21.10 -54.25 -8.33
N LYS A 524 22.40 -54.05 -8.06
CA LYS A 524 22.85 -52.95 -7.19
C LYS A 524 22.50 -51.58 -7.79
N ALA A 525 22.74 -51.38 -9.09
CA ALA A 525 22.40 -50.14 -9.78
C ALA A 525 20.88 -49.88 -9.80
N MET A 526 20.04 -50.92 -9.85
CA MET A 526 18.58 -50.79 -9.71
C MET A 526 18.18 -50.29 -8.33
N GLY A 527 18.83 -50.76 -7.26
CA GLY A 527 18.60 -50.22 -5.91
C GLY A 527 18.98 -48.75 -5.78
N GLU A 528 20.09 -48.32 -6.41
CA GLU A 528 20.48 -46.91 -6.44
C GLU A 528 19.51 -46.06 -7.29
N MET A 529 18.97 -46.59 -8.40
CA MET A 529 17.93 -45.91 -9.16
C MET A 529 16.62 -45.77 -8.38
N ASP A 530 16.21 -46.80 -7.65
CA ASP A 530 15.01 -46.75 -6.80
C ASP A 530 15.12 -45.62 -5.76
N GLU A 531 16.29 -45.48 -5.10
CA GLU A 531 16.54 -44.37 -4.17
C GLU A 531 16.40 -42.99 -4.85
N VAL A 532 16.95 -42.83 -6.05
CA VAL A 532 16.83 -41.58 -6.84
C VAL A 532 15.38 -41.31 -7.24
N VAL A 533 14.63 -42.32 -7.64
CA VAL A 533 13.21 -42.20 -8.00
C VAL A 533 12.39 -41.78 -6.78
N GLN A 534 12.59 -42.40 -5.62
CA GLN A 534 11.93 -42.00 -4.37
C GLN A 534 12.28 -40.56 -3.99
N HIS A 535 13.55 -40.17 -4.10
CA HIS A 535 13.98 -38.80 -3.78
C HIS A 535 13.41 -37.78 -4.77
N THR A 536 13.25 -38.16 -6.03
CA THR A 536 12.62 -37.34 -7.07
C THR A 536 11.14 -37.14 -6.76
N ALA A 537 10.41 -38.20 -6.40
CA ALA A 537 9.01 -38.11 -6.00
C ALA A 537 8.83 -37.18 -4.79
N ALA A 538 9.63 -37.36 -3.74
CA ALA A 538 9.58 -36.54 -2.53
C ALA A 538 9.90 -35.06 -2.83
N ASN A 539 10.96 -34.77 -3.59
CA ASN A 539 11.32 -33.40 -3.97
C ASN A 539 10.25 -32.75 -4.85
N ALA A 540 9.58 -33.53 -5.71
CA ALA A 540 8.53 -33.05 -6.58
C ALA A 540 7.26 -32.68 -5.79
N GLU A 541 6.88 -33.50 -4.80
CA GLU A 541 5.80 -33.19 -3.85
C GLU A 541 6.12 -31.94 -3.01
N GLU A 542 7.34 -31.83 -2.47
CA GLU A 542 7.78 -30.66 -1.69
C GLU A 542 7.76 -29.39 -2.55
N SER A 543 8.24 -29.48 -3.80
CA SER A 543 8.22 -28.37 -4.75
C SER A 543 6.80 -27.93 -5.08
N ALA A 544 5.87 -28.88 -5.22
CA ALA A 544 4.47 -28.57 -5.47
C ALA A 544 3.82 -27.88 -4.26
N ALA A 545 4.07 -28.37 -3.05
CA ALA A 545 3.58 -27.77 -1.81
C ALA A 545 4.13 -26.34 -1.60
N ALA A 546 5.43 -26.14 -1.81
CA ALA A 546 6.06 -24.82 -1.74
C ALA A 546 5.47 -23.85 -2.78
N ALA A 547 5.17 -24.34 -3.98
CA ALA A 547 4.52 -23.54 -5.01
C ALA A 547 3.07 -23.18 -4.66
N GLU A 548 2.31 -24.07 -4.03
CA GLU A 548 0.98 -23.73 -3.48
C GLU A 548 1.07 -22.61 -2.43
N GLU A 549 2.08 -22.65 -1.55
CA GLU A 549 2.31 -21.59 -0.56
C GLU A 549 2.65 -20.25 -1.23
N LEU A 550 3.53 -20.26 -2.23
CA LEU A 550 3.84 -19.06 -3.02
C LEU A 550 2.61 -18.49 -3.74
N SER A 551 1.74 -19.36 -4.24
CA SER A 551 0.46 -18.96 -4.85
C SER A 551 -0.47 -18.29 -3.83
N ALA A 552 -0.52 -18.81 -2.60
CA ALA A 552 -1.27 -18.20 -1.51
C ALA A 552 -0.69 -16.83 -1.11
N MET A 553 0.63 -16.70 -1.00
CA MET A 553 1.30 -15.43 -0.73
C MET A 553 1.04 -14.41 -1.84
N ALA A 554 1.06 -14.82 -3.10
CA ALA A 554 0.72 -13.97 -4.24
C ALA A 554 -0.75 -13.48 -4.17
N ALA A 555 -1.69 -14.35 -3.80
CA ALA A 555 -3.08 -13.95 -3.58
C ALA A 555 -3.22 -12.92 -2.45
N GLN A 556 -2.45 -13.08 -1.38
CA GLN A 556 -2.41 -12.13 -0.26
C GLN A 556 -1.79 -10.78 -0.67
N MET A 557 -0.74 -10.79 -1.51
CA MET A 557 -0.17 -9.57 -2.09
C MET A 557 -1.16 -8.84 -3.01
N ASP A 558 -1.95 -9.58 -3.82
CA ASP A 558 -3.05 -9.00 -4.61
C ASP A 558 -4.08 -8.33 -3.71
N GLU A 559 -4.47 -8.98 -2.60
CA GLU A 559 -5.41 -8.40 -1.63
C GLU A 559 -4.87 -7.11 -1.00
N TYR A 560 -3.60 -7.08 -0.56
CA TYR A 560 -2.96 -5.88 -0.05
C TYR A 560 -2.87 -4.76 -1.09
N GLY A 561 -2.54 -5.11 -2.34
CA GLY A 561 -2.56 -4.17 -3.45
C GLY A 561 -3.95 -3.54 -3.63
N ARG A 562 -5.00 -4.37 -3.66
CA ARG A 562 -6.39 -3.89 -3.78
C ARG A 562 -6.83 -3.01 -2.61
N GLU A 563 -6.44 -3.35 -1.39
CA GLU A 563 -6.75 -2.54 -0.21
C GLU A 563 -6.07 -1.18 -0.28
N LEU A 564 -4.79 -1.13 -0.69
CA LEU A 564 -4.06 0.11 -0.94
C LEU A 564 -4.71 0.97 -2.04
N VAL A 565 -5.12 0.36 -3.17
CA VAL A 565 -5.87 1.09 -4.21
C VAL A 565 -7.17 1.66 -3.65
N ALA A 566 -7.90 0.89 -2.84
CA ALA A 566 -9.15 1.34 -2.23
C ALA A 566 -8.95 2.48 -1.22
N LEU A 567 -7.86 2.46 -0.46
CA LEU A 567 -7.43 3.55 0.43
C LEU A 567 -7.10 4.82 -0.35
N ILE A 568 -6.35 4.69 -1.44
CA ILE A 568 -5.89 5.83 -2.25
C ILE A 568 -7.04 6.45 -3.06
N ASN A 569 -7.79 5.63 -3.80
CA ASN A 569 -8.83 6.06 -4.74
C ASN A 569 -10.25 6.12 -4.14
N GLY A 570 -10.42 5.70 -2.88
CA GLY A 570 -11.71 5.62 -2.20
C GLY A 570 -12.51 4.37 -2.58
N ARG A 571 -13.12 3.71 -1.60
CA ARG A 571 -13.92 2.47 -1.73
C ARG A 571 -15.08 2.54 -2.75
N ALA A 572 -15.46 3.73 -3.21
CA ALA A 572 -16.55 3.95 -4.17
C ALA A 572 -16.20 3.59 -5.63
N LYS A 573 -14.92 3.56 -6.03
CA LYS A 573 -14.50 3.20 -7.41
C LYS A 573 -14.09 1.74 -7.59
N THR A 574 -13.75 1.01 -6.52
CA THR A 574 -13.25 -0.37 -6.59
C THR A 574 -14.33 -1.40 -6.93
N LYS A 575 -15.63 -1.07 -6.79
CA LYS A 575 -16.73 -1.97 -7.20
C LYS A 575 -17.01 -2.00 -8.70
N ALA A 576 -16.48 -1.06 -9.50
CA ALA A 576 -16.87 -0.89 -10.91
C ALA A 576 -15.98 -1.63 -11.93
N ASN A 577 -14.72 -1.94 -11.60
CA ASN A 577 -13.83 -2.72 -12.46
C ASN A 577 -13.59 -4.10 -11.85
N ARG A 578 -14.53 -5.01 -12.09
CA ARG A 578 -14.39 -6.44 -11.78
C ARG A 578 -14.24 -7.22 -13.09
N PRO A 579 -13.04 -7.70 -13.46
CA PRO A 579 -12.94 -9.07 -13.93
C PRO A 579 -13.02 -9.94 -12.68
N ILE A 580 -14.10 -10.70 -12.57
CA ILE A 580 -14.16 -11.84 -11.66
C ILE A 580 -13.10 -12.80 -12.21
N LEU A 581 -11.92 -12.84 -11.60
CA LEU A 581 -11.10 -14.05 -11.69
C LEU A 581 -11.99 -15.14 -11.09
N LYS A 582 -12.59 -15.95 -11.97
CA LYS A 582 -13.20 -17.21 -11.56
C LYS A 582 -12.11 -17.91 -10.78
N ARG A 583 -12.31 -18.03 -9.48
CA ARG A 583 -11.64 -19.01 -8.65
C ARG A 583 -11.88 -20.34 -9.37
N GLN A 584 -10.90 -20.78 -10.17
CA GLN A 584 -10.82 -22.18 -10.52
C GLN A 584 -10.65 -22.83 -9.15
N ALA A 585 -11.75 -23.35 -8.63
CA ALA A 585 -11.71 -24.25 -7.51
C ALA A 585 -10.76 -25.36 -7.97
N ALA A 586 -9.54 -25.37 -7.43
CA ALA A 586 -8.78 -26.58 -7.32
C ALA A 586 -9.78 -27.59 -6.73
N ARG A 587 -10.23 -28.51 -7.58
CA ARG A 587 -10.94 -29.68 -7.08
C ARG A 587 -9.98 -30.31 -6.09
N PRO A 588 -10.43 -30.71 -4.89
CA PRO A 588 -9.60 -31.56 -4.08
C PRO A 588 -9.30 -32.77 -4.95
N SER A 589 -8.05 -32.93 -5.39
CA SER A 589 -7.56 -34.21 -5.85
C SER A 589 -7.83 -35.14 -4.69
N THR A 590 -8.80 -36.02 -4.88
CA THR A 590 -9.12 -37.09 -3.95
C THR A 590 -7.82 -37.70 -3.52
N GLN A 591 -7.51 -37.51 -2.24
CA GLN A 591 -6.50 -38.19 -1.48
C GLN A 591 -6.86 -39.68 -1.55
N ARG A 592 -6.49 -40.34 -2.65
CA ARG A 592 -6.36 -41.79 -2.70
C ARG A 592 -5.06 -42.05 -1.97
N SER A 593 -5.17 -42.14 -0.66
CA SER A 593 -4.23 -42.85 0.18
C SER A 593 -4.01 -44.23 -0.46
N LEU A 594 -2.94 -44.36 -1.24
CA LEU A 594 -2.34 -45.64 -1.56
C LEU A 594 -1.75 -46.15 -0.25
N LEU A 595 -2.60 -46.89 0.47
CA LEU A 595 -2.18 -47.81 1.49
C LEU A 595 -1.34 -48.87 0.76
N VAL A 596 -0.03 -48.66 0.70
CA VAL A 596 0.93 -49.67 0.26
C VAL A 596 0.71 -50.89 1.15
N LEU A 597 0.26 -51.97 0.52
CA LEU A 597 0.20 -53.32 1.07
C LEU A 597 1.61 -53.75 1.47
N LYS A 598 2.00 -53.44 2.71
CA LYS A 598 2.85 -54.33 3.49
C LYS A 598 1.95 -55.47 3.94
N ASP A 599 1.91 -56.54 3.16
CA ASP A 599 1.84 -57.93 3.63
C ASP A 599 1.59 -58.86 2.42
N THR A 600 2.39 -59.94 2.38
CA THR A 600 2.36 -61.09 1.46
C THR A 600 2.74 -60.82 0.00
N PHE A 601 3.99 -61.10 -0.38
CA PHE A 601 4.47 -62.41 -0.86
C PHE A 601 5.99 -62.52 -0.76
#